data_AF-D4YRH3-F1
#
_entry.id   AF-D4YRH3-F1
#
_cell.length_a   1.000
_cell.length_b   1.000
_cell.length_c   1.000
_cell.angle_alpha   90.00
_cell.angle_beta   90.00
_cell.angle_gamma   90.00
#
_symmetry.space_group_name_H-M   'P 1'
#
loop_
_entity.id
_entity.type
_entity.pdbx_description
1 polymer ?
#
loop_
_entity_poly.entity_id
_entity_poly.type
_entity_poly.pdbx_seq_one_letter_code
_entity_poly.pdbx_strand_id
1 'polypeptide(L)'
;MKNPFNPTFGDVPKIFLDTDSRVNELISTIQESEFARSFFITEVCGSGKTVFLNAVAHKLRHNPNCYHVNVLNQDNLVLSLTK
;
A
#
# COMPACT_ATOMS: atom_id res chain seq x y z
N MET A 1 -3.03 28.69 -2.00
CA MET A 1 -2.63 27.67 -1.00
C MET A 1 -3.27 26.36 -1.40
N LYS A 2 -2.48 25.30 -1.65
CA LYS A 2 -3.00 23.95 -1.93
C LYS A 2 -3.33 23.26 -0.61
N ASN A 3 -4.53 22.72 -0.49
CA ASN A 3 -4.98 21.98 0.69
C ASN A 3 -4.18 20.65 0.80
N PRO A 4 -3.38 20.44 1.86
CA PRO A 4 -2.62 19.21 2.06
C PRO A 4 -3.50 18.00 2.47
N PHE A 5 -4.78 18.24 2.78
CA PHE A 5 -5.77 17.20 3.13
C PHE A 5 -6.73 16.87 2.00
N ASN A 6 -6.38 17.20 0.75
CA ASN A 6 -7.14 16.75 -0.40
C ASN A 6 -6.54 15.42 -0.91
N PRO A 7 -7.04 14.24 -0.49
CA PRO A 7 -6.60 12.99 -1.06
C PRO A 7 -6.89 13.03 -2.56
N THR A 8 -5.88 12.88 -3.40
CA THR A 8 -6.05 12.66 -4.83
C THR A 8 -6.78 11.32 -5.00
N PHE A 9 -8.10 11.37 -5.01
CA PHE A 9 -8.96 10.24 -5.25
C PHE A 9 -8.84 9.86 -6.73
N GLY A 10 -8.37 8.65 -7.02
CA GLY A 10 -8.61 8.01 -8.32
C GLY A 10 -7.48 8.06 -9.34
N ASP A 11 -6.22 8.24 -8.94
CA ASP A 11 -5.12 7.84 -9.83
C ASP A 11 -5.14 6.31 -9.93
N VAL A 12 -5.74 5.81 -11.02
CA VAL A 12 -5.77 4.39 -11.37
C VAL A 12 -4.49 4.11 -12.17
N PRO A 13 -3.47 3.49 -11.59
CA PRO A 13 -2.27 3.17 -12.35
C PRO A 13 -2.62 2.13 -13.41
N LYS A 14 -2.29 2.40 -14.68
CA LYS A 14 -2.39 1.40 -15.75
C LYS A 14 -1.38 0.29 -15.45
N ILE A 15 -1.90 -0.89 -15.11
CA ILE A 15 -1.09 -2.03 -14.68
C ILE A 15 -0.62 -2.78 -15.92
N PHE A 16 0.63 -2.55 -16.30
CA PHE A 16 1.41 -3.44 -17.17
C PHE A 16 2.39 -4.21 -16.28
N LEU A 17 2.61 -5.49 -16.61
CA LEU A 17 3.32 -6.50 -15.80
C LEU A 17 4.83 -6.23 -15.72
N ASP A 18 5.23 -5.24 -14.94
CA ASP A 18 6.59 -5.15 -14.39
C ASP A 18 6.47 -4.92 -12.88
N THR A 19 6.28 -6.03 -12.16
CA THR A 19 5.85 -6.03 -10.76
C THR A 19 6.92 -5.45 -9.84
N ASP A 20 8.20 -5.69 -10.12
CA ASP A 20 9.30 -5.26 -9.25
C ASP A 20 9.58 -3.77 -9.32
N SER A 21 9.59 -3.18 -10.53
CA SER A 21 9.75 -1.73 -10.71
C SER A 21 8.61 -0.98 -10.03
N ARG A 22 7.37 -1.42 -10.22
CA ARG A 22 6.19 -0.79 -9.62
C ARG A 22 6.08 -0.97 -8.11
N VAL A 23 6.51 -2.12 -7.57
CA VAL A 23 6.64 -2.31 -6.13
C VAL A 23 7.62 -1.29 -5.55
N ASN A 24 8.78 -1.12 -6.18
CA ASN A 24 9.79 -0.15 -5.73
C ASN A 24 9.31 1.30 -5.85
N GLU A 25 8.67 1.66 -6.96
CA GLU A 25 8.08 3.00 -7.16
C GLU A 25 7.03 3.33 -6.08
N LEU A 26 6.14 2.39 -5.77
CA LEU A 26 5.13 2.58 -4.74
C LEU A 26 5.78 2.72 -3.35
N ILE A 27 6.81 1.93 -3.04
CA ILE A 27 7.55 2.04 -1.78
C ILE A 27 8.24 3.42 -1.67
N SER A 28 8.90 3.88 -2.74
CA SER A 28 9.53 5.21 -2.79
C SER A 28 8.48 6.29 -2.52
N THR A 29 7.34 6.21 -3.20
CA THR A 29 6.24 7.18 -3.04
C THR A 29 5.66 7.21 -1.63
N ILE A 30 5.61 6.05 -0.95
CA ILE A 30 5.16 5.94 0.44
C ILE A 30 6.19 6.57 1.40
N GLN A 31 7.48 6.28 1.19
CA GLN A 31 8.56 6.70 2.08
C GLN A 31 8.94 8.18 1.92
N GLU A 32 8.85 8.71 0.71
CA GLU A 32 9.22 10.09 0.36
C GLU A 32 8.03 11.05 0.39
N SER A 33 6.83 10.56 0.73
CA SER A 33 5.64 11.39 0.84
C SER A 33 5.77 12.39 1.99
N GLU A 34 5.79 13.69 1.67
CA GLU A 34 5.78 14.79 2.65
C GLU A 34 4.47 14.91 3.44
N PHE A 35 3.44 14.17 3.04
CA PHE A 35 2.10 14.20 3.66
C PHE A 35 1.47 12.81 3.68
N ALA A 36 0.53 12.61 4.62
CA ALA A 36 -0.22 11.37 4.71
C ALA A 36 -1.02 11.12 3.42
N ARG A 37 -0.71 10.03 2.72
CA ARG A 37 -1.36 9.65 1.46
C ARG A 37 -1.97 8.25 1.58
N SER A 38 -3.21 8.11 1.11
CA SER A 38 -3.88 6.82 0.97
C SER A 38 -3.76 6.34 -0.47
N PHE A 39 -3.40 5.07 -0.66
CA PHE A 39 -3.33 4.43 -1.97
C PHE A 39 -4.41 3.36 -2.07
N PHE A 40 -5.21 3.42 -3.13
CA PHE A 40 -6.22 2.40 -3.43
C PHE A 40 -5.80 1.64 -4.68
N ILE A 41 -5.70 0.32 -4.56
CA ILE A 41 -5.34 -0.55 -5.68
C ILE A 41 -6.61 -1.24 -6.17
N THR A 42 -7.10 -0.82 -7.34
CA THR A 42 -8.36 -1.29 -7.93
C THR A 42 -8.10 -1.97 -9.27
N GLU A 43 -8.60 -3.20 -9.45
CA GLU A 43 -8.54 -3.97 -10.70
C GLU A 43 -9.54 -5.13 -10.68
N VAL A 44 -9.70 -5.85 -11.80
CA VAL A 44 -10.51 -7.09 -11.90
C VAL A 44 -9.97 -8.23 -11.02
N CYS A 45 -10.87 -9.08 -10.49
CA CYS A 45 -10.45 -10.25 -9.69
C CYS A 45 -9.48 -11.14 -10.49
N GLY A 46 -8.49 -11.74 -9.83
CA GLY A 46 -7.47 -12.59 -10.47
C GLY A 46 -6.28 -11.84 -11.07
N SER A 47 -6.26 -10.49 -11.05
CA SER A 47 -5.15 -9.69 -11.60
C SER A 47 -3.87 -9.68 -10.74
N GLY A 48 -3.83 -10.41 -9.62
CA GLY A 48 -2.65 -10.48 -8.75
C GLY A 48 -2.53 -9.35 -7.73
N LYS A 49 -3.58 -8.55 -7.47
CA LYS A 49 -3.57 -7.50 -6.42
C LYS A 49 -3.05 -7.98 -5.07
N THR A 50 -3.51 -9.14 -4.60
CA THR A 50 -3.06 -9.71 -3.33
C THR A 50 -1.58 -10.06 -3.36
N VAL A 51 -1.09 -10.59 -4.48
CA VAL A 51 0.33 -10.91 -4.67
C VAL A 51 1.16 -9.63 -4.68
N PHE A 52 0.72 -8.59 -5.39
CA PHE A 52 1.37 -7.28 -5.42
C PHE A 52 1.42 -6.63 -4.03
N LEU A 53 0.28 -6.56 -3.33
CA LEU A 53 0.20 -6.00 -1.97
C LEU A 53 1.08 -6.77 -0.99
N ASN A 54 1.14 -8.10 -1.09
CA ASN A 54 2.03 -8.91 -0.28
C ASN A 54 3.51 -8.62 -0.57
N ALA A 55 3.89 -8.38 -1.83
CA ALA A 55 5.26 -8.03 -2.20
C ALA A 55 5.66 -6.64 -1.65
N VAL A 56 4.77 -5.66 -1.75
CA VAL A 56 4.96 -4.33 -1.15
C VAL A 56 5.10 -4.43 0.37
N ALA A 57 4.17 -5.14 1.02
CA ALA A 57 4.18 -5.36 2.45
C ALA A 57 5.46 -6.06 2.92
N HIS A 58 5.94 -7.08 2.21
CA HIS A 58 7.17 -7.78 2.52
C HIS A 58 8.37 -6.83 2.58
N LYS A 59 8.52 -5.95 1.58
CA LYS A 59 9.62 -4.97 1.57
C LYS A 59 9.46 -3.91 2.66
N LEU A 60 8.23 -3.43 2.90
CA LEU A 60 7.96 -2.43 3.93
C LEU A 60 8.13 -2.96 5.36
N ARG A 61 7.99 -4.27 5.61
CA ARG A 61 8.23 -4.89 6.93
C ARG A 61 9.66 -4.68 7.45
N HIS A 62 10.63 -4.43 6.57
CA HIS A 62 11.99 -4.10 6.99
C HIS A 62 12.11 -2.69 7.58
N ASN A 63 11.10 -1.83 7.40
CA ASN A 63 11.05 -0.51 8.00
C ASN A 63 10.36 -0.60 9.38
N PRO A 64 11.04 -0.23 10.49
CA PRO A 64 10.47 -0.31 11.83
C PRO A 64 9.26 0.61 12.05
N ASN A 65 9.08 1.61 11.19
CA ASN A 65 7.95 2.54 11.24
C ASN A 65 6.75 2.08 10.41
N CYS A 66 6.77 0.86 9.85
CA CYS A 66 5.68 0.33 9.04
C CYS A 66 4.89 -0.75 9.78
N TYR A 67 3.58 -0.55 9.89
CA TYR A 67 2.64 -1.52 10.42
C TYR A 67 1.92 -2.22 9.28
N HIS A 68 2.12 -3.53 9.16
CA HIS A 68 1.40 -4.35 8.20
C HIS A 68 0.18 -5.01 8.84
N VAL A 69 -1.01 -4.62 8.39
CA VAL A 69 -2.28 -5.13 8.91
C VAL A 69 -2.94 -6.00 7.84
N ASN A 70 -3.11 -7.29 8.13
CA ASN A 70 -3.90 -8.19 7.28
C ASN A 70 -5.31 -8.30 7.86
N VAL A 71 -6.29 -7.75 7.15
CA VAL A 71 -7.69 -7.71 7.58
C VAL A 71 -8.46 -8.99 7.18
N LEU A 72 -7.85 -9.88 6.40
CA LEU A 72 -8.49 -11.13 6.00
C LEU A 72 -8.58 -12.10 7.17
N ASN A 73 -9.82 -12.46 7.55
CA ASN A 73 -10.15 -13.50 8.52
C ASN A 73 -9.52 -13.34 9.90
N GLN A 74 -9.34 -12.11 10.39
CA GLN A 74 -8.82 -11.86 11.74
C GLN A 74 -9.92 -11.40 12.70
N ASP A 75 -10.28 -12.29 13.64
CA ASP A 75 -10.90 -11.87 14.89
C ASP A 75 -9.85 -11.14 15.75
N ASN A 76 -10.24 -10.04 16.40
CA ASN A 76 -9.38 -9.22 17.28
C ASN A 76 -8.17 -8.52 16.61
N LEU A 77 -8.42 -7.83 15.50
CA LEU A 77 -7.44 -7.01 14.77
C LEU A 77 -6.66 -5.98 15.64
N VAL A 78 -7.26 -5.49 16.73
CA VAL A 78 -6.58 -4.57 17.66
C VAL A 78 -5.46 -5.26 18.44
N LEU A 79 -5.63 -6.54 18.78
CA LEU A 79 -4.59 -7.33 19.46
C LEU A 79 -3.40 -7.62 18.55
N SER A 80 -3.58 -7.68 17.24
CA SER A 80 -2.47 -7.91 16.30
C SER A 80 -1.56 -6.69 16.12
N LEU A 81 -1.99 -5.51 16.58
CA LEU A 81 -1.26 -4.23 16.48
C LEU A 81 -0.52 -3.81 17.76
N THR A 82 -0.74 -4.50 18.89
CA THR A 82 -0.27 -4.09 20.23
C THR A 82 0.97 -4.86 20.72
N LYS A 83 1.72 -5.50 19.81
CA LYS A 83 2.98 -6.17 20.12
C LYS A 83 4.18 -5.22 20.07
#